data_AF-A0A660LZX7-F1
#
_entry.id   AF-A0A660LZX7-F1
#
_cell.length_a   1.000
_cell.length_b   1.000
_cell.length_c   1.000
_cell.angle_alpha   90.00
_cell.angle_beta   90.00
_cell.angle_gamma   90.00
#
_symmetry.space_group_name_H-M   'P 1'
#
loop_
_entity.id
_entity.type
_entity.pdbx_description
1 polymer ?
#
loop_
_entity_poly.entity_id
_entity_poly.type
_entity_poly.pdbx_seq_one_letter_code
_entity_poly.pdbx_strand_id
1 'polypeptide(L)'
;MIFRDNITLVAPVDGVYRQTGGERHSVKCVIEQTSGLTRGGSYDAMTGDARAYLDGRDSWLSSTGYSIEGYFAEVTLFGVKRVYRVANVAVGRAVITSGTVQHVEIELARLDREV
;
A
#
# COMPACT_ATOMS: atom_id res chain seq x y z
N MET A 1 -0.71 13.52 -5.82
CA MET A 1 -2.12 13.30 -6.25
C MET A 1 -2.75 12.29 -5.30
N ILE A 2 -4.00 12.50 -4.90
CA ILE A 2 -4.73 11.64 -3.96
C ILE A 2 -5.87 10.95 -4.70
N PHE A 3 -6.01 9.64 -4.52
CA PHE A 3 -7.10 8.85 -5.11
C PHE A 3 -7.65 7.85 -4.10
N ARG A 4 -8.95 7.58 -4.18
CA ARG A 4 -9.65 6.57 -3.38
C ARG A 4 -9.82 5.34 -4.24
N ASP A 5 -9.29 4.22 -3.78
CA ASP A 5 -9.42 2.94 -4.47
C ASP A 5 -9.26 1.78 -3.47
N ASN A 6 -9.26 0.55 -3.97
CA ASN A 6 -8.80 -0.60 -3.20
C ASN A 6 -7.34 -0.92 -3.56
N ILE A 7 -6.59 -1.35 -2.56
CA ILE A 7 -5.28 -1.94 -2.74
C ILE A 7 -5.39 -3.45 -2.48
N THR A 8 -4.78 -4.26 -3.32
CA THR A 8 -4.73 -5.71 -3.08
C THR A 8 -3.42 -6.04 -2.38
N LEU A 9 -3.51 -6.44 -1.13
CA LEU A 9 -2.38 -6.94 -0.34
C LEU A 9 -2.21 -8.43 -0.62
N VAL A 10 -0.99 -8.82 -0.93
CA VAL A 10 -0.60 -10.18 -1.28
C VAL A 10 0.48 -10.66 -0.32
N ALA A 11 0.21 -11.76 0.38
CA ALA A 11 1.19 -12.36 1.28
C ALA A 11 2.42 -12.83 0.48
N PRO A 12 3.64 -12.62 1.00
CA PRO A 12 4.86 -13.07 0.33
C PRO A 12 4.94 -14.59 0.30
N VAL A 13 5.40 -15.16 -0.81
CA VAL A 13 5.68 -16.60 -0.93
C VAL A 13 7.19 -16.75 -1.05
N ASP A 14 7.83 -17.40 -0.09
CA ASP A 14 9.30 -17.51 -0.02
C ASP A 14 10.01 -16.14 -0.08
N GLY A 15 9.37 -15.09 0.44
CA GLY A 15 9.90 -13.72 0.43
C GLY A 15 9.81 -12.98 -0.92
N VAL A 16 9.24 -13.61 -1.97
CA VAL A 16 9.09 -13.03 -3.31
C VAL A 16 7.62 -12.82 -3.67
N TYR A 17 7.38 -11.88 -4.59
CA TYR A 17 6.05 -11.65 -5.13
C TYR A 17 5.72 -12.75 -6.14
N ARG A 18 4.54 -13.37 -6.01
CA ARG A 18 4.06 -14.32 -7.01
C ARG A 18 2.65 -13.93 -7.43
N GLN A 19 2.46 -13.59 -8.70
CA GLN A 19 1.16 -13.16 -9.23
C GLN A 19 0.05 -14.21 -9.08
N THR A 20 0.40 -15.49 -8.98
CA THR A 20 -0.53 -16.61 -8.75
C THR A 20 -0.38 -17.26 -7.36
N GLY A 21 0.59 -16.82 -6.55
CA GLY A 21 0.83 -17.33 -5.21
C GLY A 21 0.40 -16.34 -4.13
N GLY A 22 0.36 -16.77 -2.87
CA GLY A 22 0.08 -15.92 -1.72
C GLY A 22 -1.42 -15.61 -1.53
N GLU A 23 -1.82 -15.45 -0.27
CA GLU A 23 -3.17 -15.01 0.08
C GLU A 23 -3.37 -13.54 -0.35
N ARG A 24 -4.57 -13.22 -0.86
CA ARG A 24 -4.90 -11.90 -1.41
C ARG A 24 -6.06 -11.29 -0.67
N HIS A 25 -5.90 -10.03 -0.26
CA HIS A 25 -6.95 -9.27 0.41
C HIS A 25 -7.05 -7.88 -0.18
N SER A 26 -8.27 -7.50 -0.56
CA SER A 26 -8.55 -6.17 -1.08
C SER A 26 -9.03 -5.28 0.05
N VAL A 27 -8.29 -4.20 0.32
CA VAL A 27 -8.60 -3.26 1.40
C VAL A 27 -8.86 -1.89 0.81
N LYS A 28 -9.92 -1.23 1.27
CA LYS A 28 -10.21 0.16 0.89
C LYS A 28 -9.10 1.07 1.37
N CYS A 29 -8.67 1.99 0.52
CA CYS A 29 -7.60 2.89 0.84
C CYS A 29 -7.72 4.25 0.17
N VAL A 30 -7.03 5.22 0.75
CA VAL A 30 -6.65 6.46 0.08
C VAL A 30 -5.18 6.34 -0.26
N ILE A 31 -4.80 6.52 -1.51
CA ILE A 31 -3.40 6.44 -1.90
C ILE A 31 -2.94 7.85 -2.24
N GLU A 32 -1.85 8.22 -1.61
CA GLU A 32 -1.14 9.47 -1.81
C GLU A 32 0.17 9.15 -2.54
N GLN A 33 0.22 9.57 -3.80
CA GLN A 33 1.48 9.59 -4.54
C GLN A 33 2.06 10.99 -4.53
N THR A 34 3.32 11.09 -4.10
CA THR A 34 4.15 12.27 -4.29
C THR A 34 4.20 12.57 -5.79
N SER A 35 3.60 13.68 -6.22
CA SER A 35 3.40 13.97 -7.65
C SER A 35 4.66 14.44 -8.39
N GLY A 36 5.87 14.21 -7.83
CA GLY A 36 7.15 14.38 -8.51
C GLY A 36 7.28 15.60 -9.44
N LEU A 37 6.92 16.80 -8.98
CA LEU A 37 7.13 18.01 -9.78
C LEU A 37 8.61 18.42 -9.72
N THR A 38 9.42 17.83 -10.60
CA THR A 38 10.69 18.41 -11.05
C THR A 38 10.53 18.92 -12.48
N ARG A 39 10.95 20.17 -12.70
CA ARG A 39 10.73 20.98 -13.90
C ARG A 39 10.91 20.20 -15.22
N GLY A 40 9.94 20.33 -16.13
CA GLY A 40 10.12 20.10 -17.56
C GLY A 40 9.47 18.83 -18.13
N GLY A 41 8.27 18.95 -18.68
CA GLY A 41 7.86 18.31 -19.95
C GLY A 41 7.83 16.79 -20.07
N SER A 42 8.13 15.99 -19.05
CA SER A 42 7.98 14.53 -19.09
C SER A 42 7.55 14.02 -17.73
N TYR A 43 6.38 13.37 -17.70
CA TYR A 43 5.78 12.82 -16.49
C TYR A 43 6.56 11.60 -16.01
N ASP A 44 7.55 11.82 -15.15
CA ASP A 44 8.21 10.71 -14.47
C ASP A 44 7.56 10.44 -13.11
N ALA A 45 6.43 9.73 -13.14
CA ALA A 45 5.74 9.22 -11.95
C ALA A 45 6.49 8.04 -11.29
N MET A 46 7.83 8.03 -11.32
CA MET A 46 8.63 6.79 -11.27
C MET A 46 9.64 6.65 -10.13
N THR A 47 9.91 7.65 -9.29
CA THR A 47 11.13 7.60 -8.44
C THR A 47 10.92 7.66 -6.93
N GLY A 48 9.71 7.81 -6.40
CA GLY A 48 9.49 8.00 -4.97
C GLY A 48 8.46 7.04 -4.38
N ASP A 49 8.75 6.56 -3.18
CA ASP A 49 7.86 5.80 -2.31
C ASP A 49 6.41 6.34 -2.37
N ALA A 50 5.44 5.43 -2.49
CA ALA A 50 4.03 5.78 -2.40
C ALA A 50 3.54 5.61 -0.96
N ARG A 51 2.56 6.41 -0.54
CA ARG A 51 1.88 6.22 0.73
C ARG A 51 0.44 5.79 0.48
N ALA A 52 -0.05 4.89 1.30
CA ALA A 52 -1.47 4.55 1.31
C ALA A 52 -2.01 4.56 2.73
N TYR A 53 -3.25 4.98 2.87
CA TYR A 53 -4.00 5.01 4.12
C TYR A 53 -5.12 3.99 3.98
N LEU A 54 -4.94 2.82 4.58
CA LEU A 54 -5.91 1.72 4.57
C LEU A 54 -7.04 2.02 5.57
N ASP A 55 -8.25 1.53 5.29
CA ASP A 55 -9.35 1.55 6.24
C ASP A 55 -9.02 0.63 7.43
N GLY A 56 -8.72 1.21 8.59
CA GLY A 56 -8.32 0.47 9.78
C GLY A 56 -9.44 -0.37 10.41
N ARG A 57 -10.68 -0.18 9.94
CA ARG A 57 -11.88 -0.92 10.37
C ARG A 57 -12.10 -2.18 9.54
N ASP A 58 -11.27 -2.44 8.54
CA ASP A 58 -11.29 -3.69 7.79
C ASP A 58 -11.06 -4.88 8.74
N SER A 59 -11.95 -5.87 8.69
CA SER A 59 -11.97 -6.98 9.64
C SER A 59 -10.80 -7.93 9.44
N TRP A 60 -10.30 -8.08 8.22
CA TRP A 60 -9.10 -8.87 7.95
C TRP A 60 -7.86 -8.10 8.40
N LEU A 61 -7.75 -6.82 8.05
CA LEU A 61 -6.60 -6.02 8.42
C LEU A 61 -6.44 -5.94 9.96
N SER A 62 -7.55 -5.78 10.68
CA SER A 62 -7.56 -5.80 12.15
C SER A 62 -7.23 -7.18 12.74
N SER A 63 -7.63 -8.29 12.10
CA SER A 63 -7.30 -9.64 12.58
C SER A 63 -5.81 -9.98 12.46
N THR A 64 -5.08 -9.35 11.52
CA THR A 64 -3.61 -9.45 11.42
C THR A 64 -2.87 -8.61 12.47
N GLY A 65 -3.58 -7.86 13.32
CA GLY A 65 -2.98 -6.86 14.20
C GLY A 65 -2.27 -5.74 13.43
N TYR A 66 -2.71 -5.47 12.19
CA TYR A 66 -2.09 -4.51 11.27
C TYR A 66 -0.65 -4.87 10.87
N SER A 67 -0.20 -6.11 11.10
CA SER A 67 1.15 -6.56 10.78
C SER A 67 1.23 -7.04 9.32
N ILE A 68 1.36 -6.09 8.41
CA ILE A 68 1.43 -6.34 6.95
C ILE A 68 2.74 -5.86 6.32
N GLU A 69 3.76 -5.56 7.14
CA GLU A 69 5.10 -5.26 6.65
C GLU A 69 5.64 -6.44 5.83
N GLY A 70 6.27 -6.13 4.68
CA GLY A 70 6.77 -7.13 3.75
C GLY A 70 5.71 -7.78 2.84
N TYR A 71 4.42 -7.49 3.02
CA TYR A 71 3.40 -7.83 2.03
C TYR A 71 3.66 -7.09 0.72
N PHE A 72 3.13 -7.63 -0.37
CA PHE A 72 3.11 -6.94 -1.65
C PHE A 72 1.78 -6.22 -1.83
N ALA A 73 1.83 -5.01 -2.38
CA ALA A 73 0.67 -4.17 -2.59
C ALA A 73 0.49 -3.96 -4.09
N GLU A 74 -0.57 -4.55 -4.65
CA GLU A 74 -0.97 -4.32 -6.02
C GLU A 74 -1.88 -3.09 -6.09
N VAL A 75 -1.44 -2.11 -6.86
CA VAL A 75 -2.15 -0.84 -7.04
C VAL A 75 -2.42 -0.64 -8.52
N THR A 76 -3.69 -0.40 -8.90
CA THR A 76 -4.06 -0.07 -10.28
C THR A 76 -4.23 1.44 -10.41
N LEU A 77 -3.36 2.08 -11.19
CA LEU A 77 -3.39 3.53 -11.42
C LEU A 77 -3.64 3.82 -12.88
N PHE A 78 -4.73 4.54 -13.18
CA PHE A 78 -5.10 4.89 -14.55
C PHE A 78 -5.09 3.67 -15.50
N GLY A 79 -5.53 2.51 -15.00
CA GLY A 79 -5.55 1.24 -15.75
C GLY A 79 -4.21 0.48 -15.79
N VAL A 80 -3.15 0.99 -15.17
CA VAL A 80 -1.84 0.33 -15.07
C VAL A 80 -1.66 -0.27 -13.68
N LYS A 81 -1.61 -1.61 -13.61
CA LYS A 81 -1.29 -2.35 -12.38
C LYS A 81 0.20 -2.21 -12.08
N ARG A 82 0.53 -1.89 -10.82
CA ARG A 82 1.89 -1.84 -10.28
C ARG A 82 1.95 -2.61 -8.97
N VAL A 83 3.12 -3.13 -8.65
CA VAL A 83 3.37 -3.88 -7.41
C VAL A 83 4.45 -3.17 -6.59
N TYR A 84 4.17 -3.03 -5.31
CA TYR A 84 5.08 -2.45 -4.32
C TYR A 84 5.29 -3.44 -3.18
N ARG A 85 6.35 -3.26 -2.39
CA ARG A 85 6.51 -3.89 -1.09
C ARG A 85 6.07 -2.92 0.00
N VAL A 86 5.29 -3.40 0.97
CA VAL A 86 5.00 -2.65 2.19
C VAL A 86 6.28 -2.59 3.01
N ALA A 87 6.89 -1.41 3.08
CA ALA A 87 8.16 -1.19 3.75
C ALA A 87 7.99 -0.91 5.24
N ASN A 88 6.89 -0.24 5.60
CA ASN A 88 6.61 0.20 6.95
C ASN A 88 5.09 0.31 7.14
N VAL A 89 4.63 0.04 8.36
CA VAL A 89 3.22 0.18 8.73
C VAL A 89 3.11 1.06 9.99
N ALA A 90 2.44 2.19 9.85
CA ALA A 90 2.15 3.11 10.94
C ALA A 90 0.66 3.09 11.27
N VAL A 91 0.34 2.63 12.48
CA VAL A 91 -1.00 2.77 13.04
C VAL A 91 -1.08 4.12 13.74
N GLY A 92 -1.89 5.05 13.20
CA GLY A 92 -1.94 6.42 13.66
C GLY A 92 -2.25 6.55 15.17
N ARG A 93 -1.66 7.54 15.83
CA ARG A 93 -1.75 7.76 17.30
C ARG A 93 -3.20 7.93 17.84
N ALA A 94 -4.19 8.15 16.96
CA ALA A 94 -5.61 8.33 17.28
C ALA A 94 -6.29 7.07 17.89
N VAL A 95 -5.61 5.92 17.88
CA VAL A 95 -6.06 4.69 18.55
C VAL A 95 -6.19 4.86 20.06
N ILE A 96 -5.37 5.72 20.67
CA ILE A 96 -5.22 5.83 22.13
C ILE A 96 -6.47 6.44 22.80
N THR A 97 -7.27 7.24 22.09
CA THR A 97 -8.42 7.97 22.65
C THR A 97 -9.79 7.36 22.35
N SER A 98 -9.92 6.53 21.30
CA SER A 98 -11.22 5.98 20.87
C SER A 98 -11.29 4.44 20.86
N GLY A 99 -10.17 3.75 21.07
CA GLY A 99 -10.08 2.29 20.98
C GLY A 99 -10.30 1.73 19.56
N THR A 100 -10.51 2.58 18.55
CA THR A 100 -10.79 2.17 17.17
C THR A 100 -9.70 2.70 16.24
N VAL A 101 -9.12 1.83 15.42
CA VAL A 101 -8.20 2.23 14.36
C VAL A 101 -8.99 2.71 13.15
N GLN A 102 -8.98 4.01 12.88
CA GLN A 102 -9.69 4.58 11.74
C GLN A 102 -8.91 4.41 10.43
N HIS A 103 -7.59 4.54 10.48
CA HIS A 103 -6.72 4.38 9.33
C HIS A 103 -5.37 3.80 9.73
N VAL A 104 -4.76 3.10 8.77
CA VAL A 104 -3.41 2.55 8.87
C VAL A 104 -2.60 3.12 7.71
N GLU A 105 -1.55 3.85 8.03
CA GLU A 105 -0.62 4.38 7.04
C GLU A 105 0.39 3.31 6.68
N ILE A 106 0.62 3.11 5.38
CA ILE A 106 1.64 2.21 4.86
C ILE A 106 2.55 2.95 3.90
N GLU A 107 3.85 2.67 4.01
CA GLU A 107 4.86 3.14 3.07
C GLU A 107 5.14 2.03 2.06
N LEU A 108 5.07 2.37 0.77
CA LEU A 108 5.18 1.45 -0.35
C LEU A 108 6.49 1.69 -1.08
N ALA A 109 7.42 0.74 -0.93
CA ALA A 109 8.67 0.71 -1.67
C ALA A 109 8.47 0.03 -3.02
N ARG A 110 9.00 0.62 -4.10
CA ARG A 110 8.95 0.02 -5.43
C ARG A 110 9.82 -1.25 -5.48
N LEU A 111 9.37 -2.24 -6.23
CA LEU A 111 10.22 -3.38 -6.61
C LEU A 111 11.06 -3.01 -7.84
N ASP A 112 12.38 -3.04 -7.70
CA ASP A 112 13.31 -2.73 -8.81
C ASP A 112 13.30 -3.82 -9.91
N ARG A 113 12.82 -5.03 -9.57
CA ARG A 113 12.55 -6.14 -10.51
C ARG A 113 11.30 -6.89 -10.07
N GLU A 114 10.39 -7.13 -11.00
CA GLU A 114 9.43 -8.23 -10.89
C GLU A 114 10.25 -9.53 -10.97
N VAL A 115 10.34 -10.28 -9.87
CA VAL A 115 10.97 -11.61 -9.83
C VAL A 115 9.90 -12.63 -9.55
#